data_AF-A0A8I1PRT3-F1
#
_entry.id   AF-A0A8I1PRT3-F1
#
_cell.length_a   1.000
_cell.length_b   1.000
_cell.length_c   1.000
_cell.angle_alpha   90.00
_cell.angle_beta   90.00
_cell.angle_gamma   90.00
#
_symmetry.space_group_name_H-M   'P 1'
#
loop_
_entity.id
_entity.type
_entity.pdbx_description
1 polymer ?
#
loop_
_entity_poly.entity_id
_entity_poly.type
_entity_poly.pdbx_seq_one_letter_code
_entity_poly.pdbx_strand_id
1 'polypeptide(L)'
;MKEYLEPLEHIPKSQKKEWAIAKLGLSIQNAFQTGDKIMIFTVRSRSQDEECTLIYTPVSSRLQQIACRLGDYLHLPKDNSVENMGWWDSLRELIDEGYGELLLANSGELIGLPLLHKRTGQTKVRAVIAEDDPRRKFLAEIAESGEVHVISVQYIEPRSGKKTFGIDS
;
A
#
# COMPACT_ATOMS: atom_id res chain seq x y z
N MET A 1 -0.75 11.66 -7.65
CA MET A 1 -1.11 11.51 -6.22
C MET A 1 -2.47 12.10 -5.85
N LYS A 2 -2.83 13.34 -6.30
CA LYS A 2 -4.20 13.90 -6.13
C LYS A 2 -5.31 12.97 -6.67
N GLU A 3 -5.10 12.37 -7.84
CA GLU A 3 -6.05 11.43 -8.48
C GLU A 3 -6.43 10.23 -7.61
N TYR A 4 -5.56 9.77 -6.70
CA TYR A 4 -5.84 8.60 -5.85
C TYR A 4 -6.69 8.95 -4.62
N LEU A 5 -6.77 10.23 -4.23
CA LEU A 5 -7.45 10.71 -3.03
C LEU A 5 -8.84 11.31 -3.29
N GLU A 6 -9.08 11.83 -4.49
CA GLU A 6 -10.41 12.34 -4.87
C GLU A 6 -11.56 11.34 -4.63
N PRO A 7 -11.43 10.04 -4.94
CA PRO A 7 -12.54 9.10 -4.86
C PRO A 7 -12.83 8.50 -3.48
N LEU A 8 -12.01 8.78 -2.45
CA LEU A 8 -12.25 8.37 -1.07
C LEU A 8 -13.19 9.39 -0.39
N GLU A 9 -14.47 9.40 -0.74
CA GLU A 9 -15.45 10.43 -0.34
C GLU A 9 -15.66 10.59 1.18
N HIS A 10 -15.34 9.56 1.96
CA HIS A 10 -15.49 9.52 3.42
C HIS A 10 -14.28 10.11 4.18
N ILE A 11 -13.18 10.43 3.48
CA ILE A 11 -12.03 11.13 4.10
C ILE A 11 -12.31 12.64 4.07
N PRO A 12 -12.26 13.33 5.23
CA PRO A 12 -12.47 14.79 5.29
C PRO A 12 -11.58 15.53 4.29
N LYS A 13 -12.14 16.52 3.59
CA LYS A 13 -11.42 17.33 2.58
C LYS A 13 -10.15 18.01 3.14
N SER A 14 -10.09 18.26 4.45
CA SER A 14 -8.91 18.78 5.14
C SER A 14 -7.74 17.79 5.16
N GLN A 15 -8.02 16.49 5.34
CA GLN A 15 -7.00 15.43 5.34
C GLN A 15 -6.53 15.09 3.92
N LYS A 16 -7.36 15.28 2.89
CA LYS A 16 -6.98 15.10 1.48
C LYS A 16 -5.94 16.13 0.98
N LYS A 17 -5.76 17.26 1.68
CA LYS A 17 -4.84 18.34 1.31
C LYS A 17 -3.44 18.18 1.91
N GLU A 18 -3.21 17.24 2.81
CA GLU A 18 -1.91 17.08 3.45
C GLU A 18 -0.97 16.25 2.55
N TRP A 19 0.02 16.93 1.95
CA TRP A 19 1.04 16.32 1.08
C TRP A 19 2.11 15.53 1.85
N ALA A 20 2.09 15.56 3.18
CA ALA A 20 3.00 14.80 4.01
C ALA A 20 2.56 13.32 4.01
N ILE A 21 3.28 12.50 3.25
CA ILE A 21 3.13 11.03 3.19
C ILE A 21 2.96 10.43 4.61
N ALA A 22 3.69 10.96 5.59
CA ALA A 22 3.60 10.57 7.00
C ALA A 22 2.24 10.84 7.69
N LYS A 23 1.57 11.96 7.38
CA LYS A 23 0.25 12.30 7.96
C LYS A 23 -0.90 11.54 7.29
N LEU A 24 -0.76 11.27 6.00
CA LEU A 24 -1.69 10.42 5.25
C LEU A 24 -1.63 8.98 5.76
N GLY A 25 -0.41 8.48 6.03
CA GLY A 25 -0.17 7.22 6.72
C GLY A 25 -0.88 7.16 8.07
N LEU A 26 -0.70 8.17 8.94
CA LEU A 26 -1.35 8.24 10.25
C LEU A 26 -2.89 8.21 10.21
N SER A 27 -3.49 8.90 9.24
CA SER A 27 -4.96 8.99 9.11
C SER A 27 -5.57 7.66 8.67
N ILE A 28 -4.88 6.94 7.78
CA ILE A 28 -5.24 5.58 7.35
C ILE A 28 -4.95 4.59 8.49
N GLN A 29 -3.80 4.68 9.14
CA GLN A 29 -3.39 3.82 10.24
C GLN A 29 -4.34 3.92 11.46
N ASN A 30 -4.81 5.12 11.79
CA ASN A 30 -5.81 5.34 12.85
C ASN A 30 -7.21 4.86 12.46
N ALA A 31 -7.58 4.95 11.17
CA ALA A 31 -8.86 4.44 10.68
C ALA A 31 -8.90 2.90 10.62
N PHE A 32 -7.75 2.25 10.48
CA PHE A 32 -7.68 0.82 10.17
C PHE A 32 -6.93 -0.05 11.17
N GLN A 33 -6.14 0.50 12.12
CA GLN A 33 -5.34 -0.26 13.09
C GLN A 33 -4.47 -1.38 12.49
N THR A 34 -4.25 -1.37 11.18
CA THR A 34 -3.64 -2.49 10.45
C THR A 34 -2.13 -2.37 10.31
N GLY A 35 -1.57 -1.18 10.61
CA GLY A 35 -0.13 -0.94 10.62
C GLY A 35 0.53 -1.36 9.32
N ASP A 36 1.59 -2.15 9.44
CA ASP A 36 2.45 -2.59 8.33
C ASP A 36 2.05 -3.99 7.79
N LYS A 37 0.85 -4.49 8.12
CA LYS A 37 0.37 -5.81 7.70
C LYS A 37 -0.04 -5.82 6.24
N ILE A 38 0.38 -6.85 5.52
CA ILE A 38 -0.14 -7.17 4.18
C ILE A 38 -1.48 -7.86 4.35
N MET A 39 -2.46 -7.53 3.52
CA MET A 39 -3.77 -8.17 3.55
C MET A 39 -4.04 -8.93 2.28
N ILE A 40 -4.63 -10.10 2.45
CA ILE A 40 -5.05 -10.97 1.36
C ILE A 40 -6.57 -11.06 1.42
N PHE A 41 -7.23 -10.56 0.38
CA PHE A 41 -8.67 -10.58 0.21
C PHE A 41 -9.04 -11.71 -0.75
N THR A 42 -9.73 -12.73 -0.24
CA THR A 42 -10.23 -13.84 -1.06
C THR A 42 -11.73 -13.68 -1.25
N VAL A 43 -12.14 -13.51 -2.50
CA VAL A 43 -13.54 -13.44 -2.93
C VAL A 43 -13.94 -14.80 -3.47
N ARG A 44 -15.01 -15.38 -2.93
CA ARG A 44 -15.55 -16.66 -3.40
C ARG A 44 -16.90 -16.48 -4.08
N SER A 45 -17.03 -17.02 -5.29
CA SER A 45 -18.32 -17.17 -5.95
C SER A 45 -19.11 -18.28 -5.25
N ARG A 46 -20.38 -18.03 -4.90
CA ARG A 46 -21.25 -19.09 -4.37
C ARG A 46 -21.69 -20.08 -5.45
N SER A 47 -21.70 -19.64 -6.71
CA SER A 47 -22.27 -20.40 -7.83
C SER A 47 -21.23 -21.20 -8.62
N GLN A 48 -19.96 -20.79 -8.60
CA GLN A 48 -18.94 -21.33 -9.52
C GLN A 48 -17.83 -22.16 -8.87
N ASP A 49 -17.82 -22.36 -7.53
CA ASP A 49 -16.71 -23.00 -6.79
C ASP A 49 -15.31 -22.43 -7.13
N GLU A 50 -15.30 -21.18 -7.61
CA GLU A 50 -14.10 -20.43 -7.97
C GLU A 50 -13.81 -19.36 -6.90
N GLU A 51 -12.53 -19.12 -6.65
CA GLU A 51 -12.06 -18.07 -5.77
C GLU A 51 -11.00 -17.19 -6.44
N CYS A 52 -11.04 -15.89 -6.12
CA CYS A 52 -10.05 -14.94 -6.57
C CYS A 52 -9.45 -14.23 -5.36
N THR A 53 -8.14 -14.01 -5.42
CA THR A 53 -7.39 -13.35 -4.36
C THR A 53 -6.80 -12.04 -4.85
N LEU A 54 -6.92 -10.99 -4.03
CA LEU A 54 -6.36 -9.66 -4.23
C LEU A 54 -5.53 -9.26 -3.01
N ILE A 55 -4.38 -8.63 -3.24
CA ILE A 55 -3.43 -8.28 -2.17
C ILE A 55 -3.42 -6.77 -1.96
N TYR A 56 -3.47 -6.36 -0.70
CA TYR A 56 -3.17 -4.98 -0.29
C TYR A 56 -1.82 -4.94 0.42
N THR A 57 -0.92 -4.12 -0.11
CA THR A 57 0.39 -3.83 0.46
C THR A 57 0.42 -2.39 1.00
N PRO A 58 0.57 -2.18 2.32
CA PRO A 58 0.56 -0.83 2.88
C PRO A 58 1.85 -0.06 2.55
N VAL A 59 1.76 1.27 2.61
CA VAL A 59 2.94 2.13 2.73
C VAL A 59 3.45 1.98 4.17
N SER A 60 4.45 1.11 4.36
CA SER A 60 4.96 0.74 5.68
C SER A 60 5.46 1.95 6.47
N SER A 61 5.41 1.84 7.81
CA SER A 61 5.97 2.83 8.71
C SER A 61 7.48 3.02 8.45
N ARG A 62 8.17 1.94 8.06
CA ARG A 62 9.58 2.00 7.67
C ARG A 62 9.81 2.79 6.38
N LEU A 63 9.02 2.57 5.33
CA LEU A 63 9.09 3.34 4.09
C LEU A 63 8.84 4.82 4.36
N GLN A 64 7.88 5.16 5.22
CA GLN A 64 7.61 6.54 5.62
C GLN A 64 8.83 7.17 6.31
N GLN A 65 9.49 6.45 7.22
CA GLN A 65 10.71 6.91 7.89
C GLN A 65 11.87 7.11 6.91
N ILE A 66 12.07 6.16 5.98
CA ILE A 66 13.11 6.26 4.95
C ILE A 66 12.86 7.48 4.07
N ALA A 67 11.63 7.68 3.60
CA ALA A 67 11.28 8.85 2.79
C ALA A 67 11.50 10.17 3.53
N CYS A 68 11.18 10.23 4.84
CA CYS A 68 11.48 11.40 5.66
C CYS A 68 12.99 11.68 5.74
N ARG A 69 13.80 10.64 6.01
CA ARG A 69 15.26 10.75 6.09
C ARG A 69 15.90 11.10 4.75
N LEU A 70 15.42 10.53 3.64
CA LEU A 70 15.86 10.91 2.30
C LEU A 70 15.58 12.38 2.00
N GLY A 71 14.52 12.95 2.58
CA GLY A 71 14.24 14.39 2.54
C GLY A 71 15.40 15.24 3.07
N ASP A 72 16.11 14.79 4.10
CA ASP A 72 17.26 15.50 4.66
C ASP A 72 18.40 15.65 3.64
N TYR A 73 18.54 14.67 2.73
CA TYR A 73 19.55 14.68 1.66
C TYR A 73 19.17 15.55 0.46
N LEU A 74 17.92 16.00 0.35
CA LEU A 74 17.47 16.94 -0.68
C LEU A 74 17.77 18.40 -0.32
N HIS A 75 18.21 18.65 0.92
CA HIS A 75 18.57 19.98 1.39
C HIS A 75 20.08 20.19 1.34
N LEU A 76 20.50 21.47 1.23
CA LEU A 76 21.90 21.83 1.33
C LEU A 76 22.46 21.34 2.68
N PRO A 77 23.51 20.51 2.69
CA PRO A 77 24.12 20.03 3.93
C PRO A 77 24.67 21.22 4.72
N LYS A 78 24.28 21.33 5.99
CA LYS A 78 24.61 22.50 6.82
C LYS A 78 26.07 22.54 7.29
N ASP A 79 26.70 21.37 7.34
CA ASP A 79 28.09 21.19 7.76
C ASP A 79 28.82 20.44 6.64
N ASN A 80 30.17 20.51 6.58
CA ASN A 80 31.05 19.80 5.61
C ASN A 80 30.91 18.25 5.59
N SER A 81 29.84 17.71 6.16
CA SER A 81 29.35 16.33 6.10
C SER A 81 29.44 15.66 4.72
N VAL A 82 29.36 16.42 3.62
CA VAL A 82 29.52 15.88 2.25
C VAL A 82 30.90 15.30 2.00
N GLU A 83 31.93 15.82 2.68
CA GLU A 83 33.32 15.34 2.59
C GLU A 83 33.52 14.03 3.37
N ASN A 84 32.55 13.64 4.21
CA ASN A 84 32.58 12.39 4.96
C ASN A 84 31.96 11.26 4.13
N MET A 85 32.76 10.22 3.82
CA MET A 85 32.26 9.03 3.10
C MET A 85 31.05 8.38 3.77
N GLY A 86 30.98 8.40 5.11
CA GLY A 86 29.86 7.82 5.86
C GLY A 86 28.51 8.49 5.58
N TRP A 87 28.51 9.74 5.11
CA TRP A 87 27.29 10.44 4.69
C TRP A 87 26.71 9.82 3.42
N TRP A 88 27.57 9.54 2.43
CA TRP A 88 27.20 8.89 1.16
C TRP A 88 26.86 7.42 1.33
N ASP A 89 27.54 6.71 2.23
CA ASP A 89 27.20 5.33 2.56
C ASP A 89 25.81 5.24 3.19
N SER A 90 25.50 6.15 4.12
CA SER A 90 24.16 6.25 4.72
C SER A 90 23.07 6.58 3.69
N LEU A 91 23.37 7.43 2.71
CA LEU A 91 22.45 7.72 1.61
C LEU A 91 22.19 6.47 0.77
N ARG A 92 23.25 5.76 0.36
CA ARG A 92 23.13 4.52 -0.42
C ARG A 92 22.30 3.48 0.31
N GLU A 93 22.56 3.24 1.60
CA GLU A 93 21.76 2.32 2.41
C GLU A 93 20.28 2.70 2.46
N LEU A 94 19.96 4.00 2.60
CA LEU A 94 18.57 4.47 2.60
C LEU A 94 17.88 4.29 1.25
N ILE A 95 18.60 4.50 0.14
CA ILE A 95 18.07 4.31 -1.20
C ILE A 95 17.79 2.82 -1.45
N ASP A 96 18.76 1.94 -1.15
CA ASP A 96 18.63 0.50 -1.39
C ASP A 96 17.48 -0.10 -0.56
N GLU A 97 17.42 0.24 0.73
CA GLU A 97 16.32 -0.20 1.60
C GLU A 97 14.99 0.41 1.16
N GLY A 98 14.98 1.70 0.85
CA GLY A 98 13.79 2.43 0.40
C GLY A 98 13.21 1.90 -0.89
N TYR A 99 14.06 1.49 -1.83
CA TYR A 99 13.64 0.87 -3.08
C TYR A 99 12.91 -0.46 -2.82
N GLY A 100 13.45 -1.32 -1.96
CA GLY A 100 12.83 -2.58 -1.59
C GLY A 100 11.46 -2.40 -0.92
N GLU A 101 11.36 -1.45 0.00
CA GLU A 101 10.10 -1.10 0.66
C GLU A 101 9.09 -0.51 -0.33
N LEU A 102 9.53 0.33 -1.27
CA LEU A 102 8.68 0.91 -2.29
C LEU A 102 8.16 -0.15 -3.28
N LEU A 103 9.01 -1.09 -3.67
CA LEU A 103 8.62 -2.21 -4.53
C LEU A 103 7.52 -3.04 -3.87
N LEU A 104 7.66 -3.34 -2.57
CA LEU A 104 6.62 -4.04 -1.81
C LEU A 104 5.33 -3.23 -1.74
N ALA A 105 5.39 -1.93 -1.44
CA ALA A 105 4.20 -1.09 -1.33
C ALA A 105 3.38 -1.04 -2.64
N ASN A 106 4.04 -1.24 -3.79
CA ASN A 106 3.40 -1.25 -5.12
C ASN A 106 3.14 -2.65 -5.69
N SER A 107 3.42 -3.73 -4.96
CA SER A 107 3.25 -5.10 -5.49
C SER A 107 1.84 -5.67 -5.34
N GLY A 108 0.99 -5.06 -4.50
CA GLY A 108 -0.41 -5.47 -4.34
C GLY A 108 -1.33 -4.88 -5.43
N GLU A 109 -2.39 -5.60 -5.78
CA GLU A 109 -3.39 -5.13 -6.74
C GLU A 109 -4.30 -4.04 -6.17
N LEU A 110 -4.51 -4.02 -4.85
CA LEU A 110 -5.43 -3.10 -4.21
C LEU A 110 -4.83 -1.70 -4.04
N ILE A 111 -5.45 -0.69 -4.64
CA ILE A 111 -5.03 0.72 -4.56
C ILE A 111 -5.41 1.36 -3.21
N GLY A 112 -6.10 0.63 -2.34
CA GLY A 112 -6.52 1.10 -1.04
C GLY A 112 -7.30 0.02 -0.29
N LEU A 113 -7.50 0.26 1.00
CA LEU A 113 -8.23 -0.67 1.84
C LEU A 113 -9.71 -0.76 1.41
N PRO A 114 -10.24 -1.98 1.22
CA PRO A 114 -11.67 -2.21 1.11
C PRO A 114 -12.42 -1.70 2.33
N LEU A 115 -13.36 -0.78 2.14
CA LEU A 115 -14.09 -0.15 3.24
C LEU A 115 -15.52 -0.65 3.31
N LEU A 116 -15.86 -1.29 4.43
CA LEU A 116 -17.22 -1.70 4.74
C LEU A 116 -18.05 -0.50 5.20
N HIS A 117 -19.06 -0.15 4.40
CA HIS A 117 -20.05 0.82 4.78
C HIS A 117 -21.06 0.17 5.74
N LYS A 118 -20.84 0.36 7.05
CA LYS A 118 -21.59 -0.33 8.14
C LYS A 118 -23.11 -0.30 8.00
N ARG A 119 -23.68 0.79 7.49
CA ARG A 119 -25.14 0.95 7.34
C ARG A 119 -25.73 0.12 6.19
N THR A 120 -24.98 -0.10 5.11
CA THR A 120 -25.47 -0.81 3.92
C THR A 120 -24.86 -2.19 3.77
N GLY A 121 -23.83 -2.53 4.54
CA GLY A 121 -23.07 -3.78 4.38
C GLY A 121 -22.25 -3.83 3.09
N GLN A 122 -22.19 -2.75 2.31
CA GLN A 122 -21.47 -2.71 1.04
C GLN A 122 -20.00 -2.39 1.25
N THR A 123 -19.14 -3.01 0.46
CA THR A 123 -17.69 -2.75 0.47
C THR A 123 -17.26 -2.19 -0.87
N LYS A 124 -16.55 -1.06 -0.86
CA LYS A 124 -15.95 -0.51 -2.09
C LYS A 124 -14.51 -1.00 -2.20
N VAL A 125 -14.23 -1.80 -3.21
CA VAL A 125 -12.89 -2.33 -3.53
C VAL A 125 -12.37 -1.61 -4.78
N ARG A 126 -11.08 -1.30 -4.81
CA ARG A 126 -10.39 -0.76 -5.99
C ARG A 126 -9.13 -1.56 -6.22
N ALA A 127 -9.07 -2.23 -7.35
CA ALA A 127 -7.92 -3.03 -7.76
C ALA A 127 -7.43 -2.59 -9.14
N VAL A 128 -6.13 -2.68 -9.36
CA VAL A 128 -5.50 -2.65 -10.69
C VAL A 128 -5.07 -4.07 -11.01
N ILE A 129 -5.54 -4.55 -12.14
CA ILE A 129 -5.28 -5.90 -12.64
C ILE A 129 -4.79 -5.71 -14.09
N ALA A 130 -3.80 -6.49 -14.52
CA ALA A 130 -3.34 -6.46 -15.90
C ALA A 130 -4.47 -6.86 -16.88
N GLU A 131 -4.41 -6.38 -18.12
CA GLU A 131 -5.46 -6.64 -19.10
C GLU A 131 -5.59 -8.13 -19.46
N ASP A 132 -4.48 -8.85 -19.43
CA ASP A 132 -4.33 -10.26 -19.74
C ASP A 132 -4.47 -11.18 -18.50
N ASP A 133 -4.75 -10.62 -17.33
CA ASP A 133 -4.90 -11.42 -16.11
C ASP A 133 -6.20 -12.26 -16.16
N PRO A 134 -6.11 -13.60 -15.98
CA PRO A 134 -7.29 -14.48 -16.05
C PRO A 134 -8.34 -14.17 -14.97
N ARG A 135 -7.94 -13.58 -13.84
CA ARG A 135 -8.84 -13.21 -12.74
C ARG A 135 -9.83 -12.12 -13.14
N ARG A 136 -9.54 -11.35 -14.19
CA ARG A 136 -10.37 -10.21 -14.63
C ARG A 136 -11.78 -10.65 -15.03
N LYS A 137 -11.91 -11.81 -15.68
CA LYS A 137 -13.21 -12.39 -16.06
C LYS A 137 -14.06 -12.72 -14.83
N PHE A 138 -13.48 -13.45 -13.88
CA PHE A 138 -14.13 -13.78 -12.61
C PHE A 138 -14.59 -12.51 -11.86
N LEU A 139 -13.72 -11.50 -11.76
CA LEU A 139 -14.02 -10.23 -11.10
C LEU A 139 -15.17 -9.46 -11.76
N ALA A 140 -15.23 -9.46 -13.09
CA ALA A 140 -16.34 -8.85 -13.83
C ALA A 140 -17.66 -9.59 -13.57
N GLU A 141 -17.66 -10.92 -13.62
CA GLU A 141 -18.85 -11.73 -13.34
C GLU A 141 -19.35 -11.52 -11.90
N ILE A 142 -18.44 -11.50 -10.92
CA ILE A 142 -18.79 -11.19 -9.52
C ILE A 142 -19.41 -9.80 -9.40
N ALA A 143 -18.84 -8.79 -10.05
CA ALA A 143 -19.35 -7.43 -10.00
C ALA A 143 -20.72 -7.26 -10.66
N GLU A 144 -21.00 -8.01 -11.74
CA GLU A 144 -22.24 -7.97 -12.50
C GLU A 144 -23.35 -8.88 -11.92
N SER A 145 -22.99 -9.89 -11.12
CA SER A 145 -23.94 -10.88 -10.58
C SER A 145 -25.05 -10.27 -9.72
N GLY A 146 -24.82 -9.12 -9.08
CA GLY A 146 -25.74 -8.53 -8.10
C GLY A 146 -25.92 -9.37 -6.82
N GLU A 147 -25.15 -10.44 -6.67
CA GLU A 147 -25.23 -11.37 -5.53
C GLU A 147 -24.41 -10.91 -4.33
N VAL A 148 -24.73 -11.47 -3.16
CA VAL A 148 -23.96 -11.27 -1.94
C VAL A 148 -22.84 -12.32 -1.88
N HIS A 149 -21.61 -11.85 -2.06
CA HIS A 149 -20.40 -12.68 -2.00
C HIS A 149 -19.74 -12.62 -0.62
N VAL A 150 -19.03 -13.70 -0.28
CA VAL A 150 -18.23 -13.75 0.94
C VAL A 150 -16.82 -13.32 0.61
N ILE A 151 -16.32 -12.31 1.33
CA ILE A 151 -14.94 -11.86 1.27
C ILE A 151 -14.25 -12.29 2.57
N SER A 152 -13.25 -13.15 2.44
CA SER A 152 -12.37 -13.53 3.55
C SER A 152 -11.13 -12.65 3.54
N VAL A 153 -10.68 -12.22 4.72
CA VAL A 153 -9.47 -11.38 4.86
C VAL A 153 -8.47 -12.11 5.72
N GLN A 154 -7.26 -12.29 5.20
CA GLN A 154 -6.12 -12.79 5.94
C GLN A 154 -5.09 -11.68 6.12
N TYR A 155 -4.38 -11.71 7.25
CA TYR A 155 -3.34 -10.75 7.57
C TYR A 155 -1.99 -11.46 7.64
N ILE A 156 -1.03 -10.93 6.89
CA ILE A 156 0.37 -11.34 6.99
C ILE A 156 1.10 -10.28 7.80
N GLU A 157 1.65 -10.71 8.93
CA GLU A 157 2.50 -9.84 9.76
C GLU A 157 3.79 -9.49 9.00
N PRO A 158 4.26 -8.24 9.09
CA PRO A 158 5.54 -7.86 8.51
C PRO A 158 6.66 -8.67 9.18
N ARG A 159 7.49 -9.35 8.39
CA ARG A 159 8.69 -10.02 8.92
C ARG A 159 9.62 -8.96 9.52
N SER A 160 10.10 -9.20 10.74
CA SER A 160 11.13 -8.37 11.36
C SER A 160 12.49 -8.62 10.69
N GLY A 161 13.08 -7.59 10.07
CA GLY A 161 14.46 -7.66 9.52
C GLY A 161 14.68 -6.78 8.29
N LYS A 162 15.94 -6.39 8.02
CA LYS A 162 16.33 -5.67 6.79
C LYS A 162 16.04 -6.58 5.58
N LYS A 163 15.21 -6.14 4.63
CA LYS A 163 15.14 -6.75 3.31
C LYS A 163 16.29 -6.21 2.46
N THR A 164 17.38 -6.95 2.35
CA THR A 164 18.39 -6.71 1.31
C THR A 164 17.86 -7.27 0.00
N PHE A 165 17.33 -6.42 -0.87
CA PHE A 165 17.11 -6.77 -2.27
C PHE A 165 18.41 -6.50 -3.01
N GLY A 166 19.30 -7.49 -3.03
CA GLY A 166 20.47 -7.49 -3.92
C GLY A 166 20.06 -8.05 -5.28
N ILE A 167 20.45 -7.39 -6.35
CA ILE A 167 20.59 -8.07 -7.65
C ILE A 167 21.86 -8.87 -7.51
N ASP A 168 21.75 -10.18 -7.30
CA ASP A 168 22.89 -11.08 -7.47
C ASP A 168 23.38 -10.91 -8.91
N SER A 169 24.58 -10.34 -9.05
CA SER A 169 25.27 -10.14 -10.33
C SER A 169 26.03 -11.39 -10.73
#